data_AF-A0A1N6WG41-F1
#
_entry.id   AF-A0A1N6WG41-F1
#
_cell.length_a   1.000
_cell.length_b   1.000
_cell.length_c   1.000
_cell.angle_alpha   90.00
_cell.angle_beta   90.00
_cell.angle_gamma   90.00
#
_symmetry.space_group_name_H-M   'P 1'
#
loop_
_entity.id
_entity.type
_entity.pdbx_description
1 polymer ?
#
loop_
_entity_poly.entity_id
_entity_poly.type
_entity_poly.pdbx_seq_one_letter_code
_entity_poly.pdbx_strand_id
1 'polypeptide(L)'
;MSETPAVQQPESGANNAKIVYILYLVALVSGITGIIGVVMAYIYKNDAADWVQDHYRWQIRTFWIGLGVSLIGSILAFIGIGFIILFLLAIWMIIRCVKGLQALDKGQPLADSGSWLF
;
A
#
# COMPACT_ATOMS: atom_id res chain seq x y z
N MET A 1 22.95 36.94 -11.62
CA MET A 1 21.76 36.09 -11.74
C MET A 1 22.14 34.73 -11.18
N SER A 2 21.97 34.53 -9.88
CA SER A 2 22.23 33.24 -9.23
C SER A 2 21.00 32.38 -9.44
N GLU A 3 21.10 31.37 -10.31
CA GLU A 3 20.08 30.34 -10.43
C GLU A 3 19.99 29.63 -9.07
N THR A 4 18.91 29.89 -8.33
CA THR A 4 18.53 29.06 -7.20
C THR A 4 18.39 27.63 -7.75
N PRO A 5 19.20 26.65 -7.31
CA PRO A 5 19.01 25.29 -7.76
C PRO A 5 17.60 24.87 -7.33
N ALA A 6 16.77 24.44 -8.28
CA ALA A 6 15.47 23.86 -7.97
C ALA A 6 15.67 22.80 -6.88
N VAL A 7 14.98 22.98 -5.75
CA VAL A 7 15.05 22.04 -4.62
C VAL A 7 14.66 20.66 -5.16
N GLN A 8 15.66 19.80 -5.36
CA GLN A 8 15.42 18.40 -5.69
C GLN A 8 14.85 17.75 -4.44
N GLN A 9 13.53 17.73 -4.30
CA GLN A 9 12.85 16.91 -3.30
C GLN A 9 12.03 15.77 -3.94
N PRO A 10 12.65 14.81 -4.68
CA PRO A 10 11.93 13.65 -5.20
C PRO A 10 12.15 12.32 -4.44
N GLU A 11 13.17 12.19 -3.58
CA GLU A 11 13.60 10.88 -3.04
C GLU A 11 12.79 10.41 -1.81
N SER A 12 12.50 11.31 -0.88
CA SER A 12 12.01 10.95 0.47
C SER A 12 10.57 10.41 0.46
N GLY A 13 9.69 11.00 -0.35
CA GLY A 13 8.30 10.56 -0.50
C GLY A 13 8.19 9.16 -1.10
N ALA A 14 9.03 8.84 -2.09
CA ALA A 14 9.05 7.53 -2.73
C ALA A 14 9.62 6.44 -1.79
N ASN A 15 10.68 6.75 -1.03
CA ASN A 15 11.22 5.82 -0.03
C ASN A 15 10.19 5.49 1.06
N ASN A 16 9.45 6.49 1.55
CA ASN A 16 8.39 6.27 2.53
C ASN A 16 7.25 5.41 1.96
N ALA A 17 6.84 5.63 0.71
CA ALA A 17 5.86 4.78 0.04
C ALA A 17 6.37 3.33 -0.09
N LYS A 18 7.66 3.13 -0.38
CA LYS A 18 8.29 1.80 -0.44
C LYS A 18 8.21 1.07 0.91
N ILE A 19 8.51 1.79 2.00
CA ILE A 19 8.42 1.25 3.38
C ILE A 19 7.00 0.78 3.68
N VAL A 20 5.97 1.54 3.29
CA VAL A 20 4.57 1.14 3.51
C VAL A 20 4.24 -0.19 2.82
N TYR A 21 4.67 -0.40 1.57
CA TYR A 21 4.47 -1.69 0.89
C TYR A 21 5.17 -2.85 1.63
N ILE A 22 6.39 -2.63 2.12
CA ILE A 22 7.13 -3.64 2.88
C ILE A 22 6.40 -3.94 4.20
N LEU A 23 5.93 -2.93 4.92
CA LEU A 23 5.18 -3.09 6.16
C LEU A 23 3.89 -3.90 5.96
N TYR A 24 3.21 -3.74 4.83
CA TYR A 24 2.03 -4.54 4.48
C TYR A 24 2.37 -6.00 4.18
N LEU A 25 3.48 -6.27 3.48
CA LEU A 25 3.94 -7.64 3.26
C LEU A 25 4.33 -8.33 4.58
N VAL A 26 5.01 -7.60 5.48
CA VAL A 26 5.33 -8.09 6.84
C VAL A 26 4.05 -8.26 7.68
N ALA A 27 3.00 -7.50 7.41
CA ALA A 27 1.72 -7.60 8.12
C ALA A 27 1.01 -8.94 7.84
N LEU A 28 1.29 -9.62 6.73
CA LEU A 28 0.72 -10.94 6.45
C LEU A 28 1.20 -12.01 7.44
N VAL A 29 2.35 -11.79 8.09
CA VAL A 29 2.90 -12.71 9.10
C VAL A 29 2.68 -12.15 10.51
N SER A 30 2.86 -10.85 10.71
CA SER A 30 2.78 -10.21 12.03
C SER A 30 1.39 -9.69 12.41
N GLY A 31 0.51 -9.44 11.44
CA GLY A 31 -0.82 -8.83 11.61
C GLY A 31 -0.81 -7.33 11.89
N ILE A 32 0.06 -6.84 12.78
CA ILE A 32 -0.04 -5.48 13.35
C ILE A 32 0.69 -4.42 12.50
N THR A 33 1.74 -4.78 11.76
CA THR A 33 2.56 -3.79 11.02
C THR A 33 1.78 -3.05 9.92
N GLY A 34 0.62 -3.58 9.49
CA GLY A 34 -0.27 -2.92 8.54
C GLY A 34 -0.83 -1.60 9.07
N ILE A 35 -1.03 -1.48 10.39
CA ILE A 35 -1.52 -0.24 11.01
C ILE A 35 -0.46 0.86 10.90
N ILE A 36 0.82 0.52 11.15
CA ILE A 36 1.94 1.46 11.01
C ILE A 36 2.01 1.95 9.56
N GLY A 37 1.91 1.02 8.60
CA GLY A 37 1.93 1.35 7.18
C GLY A 37 0.81 2.31 6.75
N VAL A 38 -0.44 2.08 7.18
CA VAL A 38 -1.55 2.96 6.78
C VAL A 38 -1.45 4.34 7.43
N VAL A 39 -0.99 4.43 8.68
CA VAL A 39 -0.75 5.72 9.35
C VAL A 39 0.31 6.52 8.61
N MET A 40 1.45 5.90 8.25
CA MET A 40 2.47 6.53 7.43
C MET A 40 1.90 7.01 6.10
N ALA A 41 1.09 6.19 5.43
CA ALA A 41 0.48 6.55 4.16
C ALA A 41 -0.42 7.79 4.27
N TYR A 42 -1.19 7.94 5.36
CA TYR A 42 -2.00 9.14 5.57
C TYR A 42 -1.14 10.38 5.87
N ILE A 43 -0.08 10.24 6.67
CA ILE A 43 0.80 11.35 7.06
C ILE A 43 1.53 11.91 5.84
N TYR A 44 2.19 11.04 5.06
CA TYR A 44 3.09 11.48 3.99
C TYR A 44 2.40 11.78 2.66
N LYS A 45 1.13 11.41 2.49
CA LYS A 45 0.42 11.56 1.21
C LYS A 45 0.34 13.00 0.73
N ASN A 46 0.00 13.95 1.59
CA ASN A 46 -0.26 15.33 1.14
C ASN A 46 1.02 16.12 0.82
N ASP A 47 2.16 15.65 1.34
CA ASP A 47 3.47 16.31 1.16
C ASP A 47 4.29 15.67 0.02
N ALA A 48 3.74 14.67 -0.67
CA ALA A 48 4.43 13.94 -1.72
C ALA A 48 4.12 14.49 -3.12
N ALA A 49 5.04 14.28 -4.06
CA ALA A 49 4.82 14.58 -5.47
C ALA A 49 3.58 13.82 -6.00
N ASP A 50 2.85 14.42 -6.94
CA ASP A 50 1.54 13.91 -7.40
C ASP A 50 1.56 12.42 -7.77
N TRP A 51 2.58 11.98 -8.50
CA TRP A 51 2.73 10.58 -8.91
C TRP A 51 2.95 9.62 -7.73
N VAL A 52 3.56 10.09 -6.62
CA VAL A 52 3.73 9.33 -5.37
C VAL A 52 2.43 9.31 -4.56
N GLN A 53 1.62 10.36 -4.64
CA GLN A 53 0.31 10.38 -3.97
C GLN A 53 -0.60 9.25 -4.44
N ASP A 54 -0.49 8.84 -5.71
CA ASP A 54 -1.21 7.69 -6.26
C ASP A 54 -0.85 6.38 -5.54
N HIS A 55 0.43 6.20 -5.18
CA HIS A 55 0.87 5.04 -4.37
C HIS A 55 0.27 5.07 -2.97
N TYR A 56 0.26 6.22 -2.30
CA TYR A 56 -0.35 6.33 -0.98
C TYR A 56 -1.86 6.09 -1.01
N ARG A 57 -2.57 6.59 -2.03
CA ARG A 57 -4.00 6.30 -2.22
C ARG A 57 -4.25 4.81 -2.43
N TRP A 58 -3.43 4.16 -3.24
CA TRP A 58 -3.46 2.72 -3.47
C TRP A 58 -3.23 1.92 -2.18
N GLN A 59 -2.23 2.31 -1.39
CA GLN A 59 -1.91 1.67 -0.11
C GLN A 59 -3.02 1.83 0.92
N ILE A 60 -3.59 3.02 1.05
CA ILE A 60 -4.71 3.28 1.97
C ILE A 60 -5.91 2.39 1.61
N ARG A 61 -6.25 2.30 0.32
CA ARG A 61 -7.34 1.43 -0.15
C ARG A 61 -7.05 -0.04 0.09
N THR A 62 -5.82 -0.48 -0.20
CA THR A 62 -5.37 -1.86 0.03
C THR A 62 -5.53 -2.26 1.49
N PHE A 63 -5.19 -1.37 2.44
CA PHE A 63 -5.37 -1.62 3.86
C PHE A 63 -6.84 -1.78 4.25
N TRP A 64 -7.72 -0.87 3.85
CA TRP A 64 -9.12 -0.93 4.24
C TRP A 64 -9.88 -2.10 3.62
N ILE A 65 -9.57 -2.46 2.37
CA ILE A 65 -10.08 -3.67 1.73
C ILE A 65 -9.55 -4.90 2.47
N GLY A 66 -8.24 -4.92 2.73
CA GLY A 66 -7.56 -5.94 3.52
C GLY A 66 -8.25 -6.21 4.84
N LEU A 67 -8.43 -5.16 5.64
CA LEU A 67 -9.05 -5.20 6.96
C LEU A 67 -10.51 -5.69 6.92
N GLY A 68 -11.30 -5.18 5.96
CA GLY A 68 -12.69 -5.59 5.79
C GLY A 68 -12.82 -7.06 5.44
N VAL A 69 -12.07 -7.52 4.43
CA VAL A 69 -12.09 -8.93 4.00
C VAL A 69 -11.49 -9.84 5.08
N SER A 70 -10.46 -9.41 5.81
CA SER A 70 -9.87 -10.21 6.89
C SER A 70 -10.84 -10.38 8.06
N LEU A 71 -11.61 -9.33 8.40
CA LEU A 71 -12.62 -9.42 9.45
C LEU A 71 -13.73 -10.39 9.06
N ILE A 72 -14.27 -10.27 7.83
CA ILE A 72 -15.28 -11.19 7.30
C ILE A 72 -14.73 -12.62 7.24
N GLY A 73 -13.52 -12.81 6.70
CA GLY A 73 -12.86 -14.10 6.62
C GLY A 73 -12.62 -14.74 7.99
N SER A 74 -12.25 -13.95 9.01
CA SER A 74 -12.05 -14.44 10.38
C SER A 74 -13.36 -14.91 11.01
N ILE A 75 -14.47 -14.20 10.78
CA ILE A 75 -15.80 -14.63 11.24
C ILE A 75 -16.24 -15.90 10.51
N LEU A 76 -16.00 -16.00 9.20
CA LEU A 76 -16.34 -17.20 8.42
C LEU A 76 -15.41 -18.38 8.70
N ALA A 77 -14.29 -18.19 9.40
CA ALA A 77 -13.36 -19.26 9.74
C ALA A 77 -13.96 -20.25 10.74
N PHE A 78 -14.93 -19.82 11.56
CA PHE A 78 -15.66 -20.71 12.48
C PHE A 78 -16.40 -21.85 11.76
N ILE A 79 -16.73 -21.67 10.48
CA ILE A 79 -17.37 -22.69 9.61
C ILE A 79 -16.43 -23.19 8.50
N GLY A 80 -15.11 -22.96 8.62
CA GLY A 80 -14.08 -23.45 7.72
C GLY A 80 -13.86 -22.61 6.45
N ILE A 81 -14.91 -22.06 5.83
CA ILE A 81 -14.78 -21.32 4.56
C ILE A 81 -13.91 -20.06 4.67
N GLY A 82 -13.82 -19.47 5.87
CA GLY A 82 -12.98 -18.32 6.14
C GLY A 82 -11.49 -18.53 5.83
N PHE A 83 -10.96 -19.74 5.99
CA PHE A 83 -9.56 -20.03 5.66
C PHE A 83 -9.25 -19.82 4.17
N ILE A 84 -10.18 -20.19 3.28
CA ILE A 84 -10.04 -19.97 1.84
C ILE A 84 -10.07 -18.48 1.53
N ILE A 85 -10.97 -17.73 2.16
CA ILE A 85 -11.09 -16.28 2.00
C ILE A 85 -9.80 -15.58 2.43
N LEU A 86 -9.28 -15.93 3.62
CA LEU A 86 -8.04 -15.36 4.15
C LEU A 86 -6.82 -15.72 3.29
N PHE A 87 -6.77 -16.93 2.73
CA PHE A 87 -5.71 -17.34 1.80
C PHE A 87 -5.73 -16.55 0.49
N LEU A 88 -6.92 -16.41 -0.13
CA LEU A 88 -7.09 -15.59 -1.33
C LEU A 88 -6.77 -14.11 -1.06
N LEU A 89 -7.14 -13.61 0.13
CA LEU A 89 -6.79 -12.27 0.57
C LEU A 89 -5.27 -12.09 0.66
N ALA A 90 -4.54 -13.05 1.22
CA ALA A 90 -3.07 -12.98 1.29
C ALA A 90 -2.44 -12.91 -0.10
N ILE A 91 -2.89 -13.74 -1.05
CA ILE A 91 -2.44 -13.68 -2.45
C ILE A 91 -2.73 -12.32 -3.07
N TRP A 92 -3.96 -11.81 -2.89
CA TRP A 92 -4.38 -10.51 -3.40
C TRP A 92 -3.51 -9.36 -2.83
N MET A 93 -3.23 -9.38 -1.52
CA MET A 93 -2.35 -8.42 -0.86
C MET A 93 -0.93 -8.44 -1.43
N ILE A 94 -0.36 -9.63 -1.66
CA ILE A 94 0.97 -9.78 -2.27
C ILE A 94 0.99 -9.16 -3.66
N ILE A 95 0.04 -9.52 -4.53
CA ILE A 95 -0.03 -8.99 -5.90
C ILE A 95 -0.16 -7.46 -5.90
N ARG A 96 -1.04 -6.92 -5.07
CA ARG A 96 -1.25 -5.47 -4.89
C ARG A 96 0.01 -4.74 -4.46
N CYS A 97 0.77 -5.31 -3.52
CA CYS A 97 2.02 -4.72 -3.05
C CYS A 97 3.13 -4.82 -4.09
N VAL A 98 3.28 -5.96 -4.76
CA VAL A 98 4.31 -6.17 -5.80
C VAL A 98 4.07 -5.24 -7.00
N LYS A 99 2.84 -5.08 -7.46
CA LYS A 99 2.52 -4.14 -8.55
C LYS A 99 2.83 -2.70 -8.17
N GLY A 100 2.44 -2.30 -6.96
CA GLY A 100 2.73 -0.98 -6.42
C GLY A 100 4.23 -0.70 -6.31
N LEU A 101 4.99 -1.67 -5.77
CA LEU A 101 6.45 -1.60 -5.69
C LEU A 101 7.11 -1.52 -7.07
N GLN A 102 6.67 -2.33 -8.04
CA GLN A 102 7.22 -2.31 -9.40
C GLN A 102 6.99 -0.97 -10.10
N ALA A 103 5.81 -0.36 -9.94
CA ALA A 103 5.53 0.97 -10.49
C ALA A 103 6.37 2.05 -9.78
N LEU A 104 6.48 1.96 -8.45
CA LEU A 104 7.25 2.90 -7.64
C LEU A 104 8.75 2.87 -8.00
N ASP A 105 9.32 1.67 -8.12
CA ASP A 105 10.73 1.47 -8.50
C ASP A 105 11.02 1.95 -9.93
N LYS A 106 10.00 2.03 -10.79
CA LYS A 106 10.11 2.62 -12.15
C LYS A 106 9.90 4.14 -12.16
N GLY A 107 9.56 4.76 -11.03
CA GLY A 107 9.21 6.18 -10.96
C GLY A 107 7.92 6.52 -11.71
N GLN A 108 6.98 5.58 -11.80
CA GLN A 108 5.75 5.72 -12.58
C GLN A 108 4.54 5.84 -11.66
N PRO A 109 3.55 6.71 -11.97
CA PRO A 109 2.28 6.72 -11.26
C PRO A 109 1.52 5.40 -11.45
N LEU A 110 0.66 5.06 -10.50
CA LEU A 110 -0.30 3.97 -10.65
C LEU A 110 -1.44 4.43 -11.57
N ALA A 111 -1.39 3.98 -12.83
CA ALA A 111 -2.36 4.32 -13.88
C ALA A 111 -3.83 4.08 -13.48
N ASP A 112 -4.10 3.13 -12.56
CA ASP A 112 -5.42 2.89 -11.99
C ASP A 112 -5.37 2.80 -10.45
N SER A 113 -4.98 3.89 -9.78
CA SER A 113 -5.11 4.00 -8.31
C SER A 113 -6.57 3.82 -7.82
N GLY A 114 -7.51 3.89 -8.77
CA GLY A 114 -8.94 3.59 -8.74
C GLY A 114 -9.31 2.14 -8.44
N SER A 115 -8.50 1.20 -8.92
CA SER A 115 -8.85 -0.21 -9.07
C SER A 115 -8.96 -0.99 -7.77
N TRP A 116 -9.98 -1.86 -7.73
CA TRP A 116 -10.24 -2.82 -6.66
C TRP A 116 -9.48 -4.13 -6.84
N LEU A 117 -8.93 -4.38 -8.03
CA LEU A 117 -8.27 -5.65 -8.35
C LEU A 117 -6.77 -5.46 -8.51
N PHE A 118 -6.36 -4.72 -9.54
CA PHE A 118 -5.01 -4.74 -10.12
C PHE A 118 -4.60 -3.40 -10.71
#